data_AF-K9XM21-F1
#
_entry.id   AF-K9XM21-F1
#
_cell.length_a   1.000
_cell.length_b   1.000
_cell.length_c   1.000
_cell.angle_alpha   90.00
_cell.angle_beta   90.00
_cell.angle_gamma   90.00
#
_symmetry.space_group_name_H-M   'P 1'
#
loop_
_entity.id
_entity.type
_entity.pdbx_description
1 polymer ?
#
loop_
_entity_poly.entity_id
_entity_poly.type
_entity_poly.pdbx_seq_one_letter_code
_entity_poly.pdbx_strand_id
1 'polypeptide(L)'
;MQKKQPKTIVFFTVFNSIFIQFLLGIFGIFIWLKFSTYCPNDYLKFLLIAIGYGGYFYLTTPFLLHCLTYASTGKLTQFKLLLVIVVVGIYSYIIWDSYFFFKETIQSLMSGIRLEEF
;
A
#
# COMPACT_ATOMS: atom_id res chain seq x y z
N MET A 1 -18.29 26.92 -25.84
CA MET A 1 -18.34 25.55 -26.40
C MET A 1 -17.50 24.61 -25.51
N GLN A 2 -18.11 23.85 -24.60
CA GLN A 2 -17.39 22.81 -23.85
C GLN A 2 -17.15 21.61 -24.77
N LYS A 3 -15.90 21.36 -25.16
CA LYS A 3 -15.48 20.13 -25.85
C LYS A 3 -15.79 18.95 -24.92
N LYS A 4 -16.83 18.17 -25.23
CA LYS A 4 -17.06 16.85 -24.62
C LYS A 4 -15.88 15.95 -25.01
N GLN A 5 -14.87 15.90 -24.15
CA GLN A 5 -13.81 14.88 -24.22
C GLN A 5 -14.49 13.51 -24.20
N PRO A 6 -14.15 12.58 -25.12
CA PRO A 6 -14.76 11.26 -25.14
C PRO A 6 -14.46 10.56 -23.81
N LYS A 7 -15.50 10.06 -23.13
CA LYS A 7 -15.43 9.40 -21.81
C LYS A 7 -14.31 8.36 -21.71
N THR A 8 -13.95 7.75 -22.83
CA THR A 8 -12.88 6.74 -22.99
C THR A 8 -11.48 7.28 -22.67
N ILE A 9 -11.16 8.53 -23.05
CA ILE A 9 -9.82 9.12 -22.82
C ILE A 9 -9.65 9.47 -21.33
N VAL A 10 -10.69 10.02 -20.70
CA VAL A 10 -10.66 10.36 -19.28
C VAL A 10 -10.51 9.11 -18.41
N PHE A 11 -11.23 8.03 -18.76
CA PHE A 11 -11.15 6.76 -18.03
C PHE A 11 -9.75 6.12 -18.12
N PHE A 12 -9.12 6.18 -19.30
CA PHE A 12 -7.77 5.65 -19.49
C PHE A 12 -6.72 6.43 -18.68
N THR A 13 -6.82 7.77 -18.64
CA THR A 13 -5.92 8.61 -17.84
C THR A 13 -6.07 8.37 -16.34
N VAL A 14 -7.31 8.23 -15.86
CA VAL A 14 -7.58 7.95 -14.43
C VAL A 14 -7.05 6.57 -14.05
N PHE A 15 -7.31 5.54 -14.86
CA PHE A 15 -6.79 4.20 -14.58
C PHE A 15 -5.26 4.16 -14.59
N ASN A 16 -4.62 4.82 -15.56
CA ASN A 16 -3.15 4.88 -15.63
C ASN A 16 -2.57 5.61 -14.41
N SER A 17 -3.22 6.68 -13.95
CA SER A 17 -2.84 7.38 -12.72
C SER A 17 -2.96 6.49 -11.48
N ILE A 18 -4.08 5.76 -11.32
CA ILE A 18 -4.29 4.84 -10.20
C ILE A 18 -3.29 3.69 -10.22
N PHE A 19 -2.97 3.15 -11.40
CA PHE A 19 -1.96 2.10 -11.55
C PHE A 19 -0.55 2.60 -11.20
N ILE A 20 -0.19 3.80 -11.63
CA ILE A 20 1.08 4.44 -11.24
C ILE A 20 1.14 4.66 -9.73
N GLN A 21 0.05 5.12 -9.10
CA GLN A 21 -0.03 5.26 -7.65
C GLN A 21 0.18 3.92 -6.92
N PHE A 22 -0.40 2.83 -7.44
CA PHE A 22 -0.20 1.50 -6.88
C PHE A 22 1.27 1.07 -6.92
N LEU A 23 1.94 1.26 -8.07
CA LEU A 23 3.37 0.97 -8.20
C LEU A 23 4.20 1.85 -7.25
N LEU A 24 3.92 3.15 -7.20
CA LEU A 24 4.60 4.07 -6.29
C LEU A 24 4.38 3.69 -4.82
N GLY A 25 3.21 3.18 -4.46
CA GLY A 25 2.93 2.65 -3.12
C GLY A 25 3.82 1.45 -2.80
N ILE A 26 3.88 0.45 -3.67
CA ILE A 26 4.73 -0.75 -3.49
C ILE A 26 6.22 -0.37 -3.43
N PHE A 27 6.72 0.46 -4.34
CA PHE A 27 8.13 0.85 -4.27
C PHE A 27 8.41 1.79 -3.10
N GLY A 28 7.47 2.67 -2.78
CA GLY A 28 7.57 3.64 -1.71
C GLY A 28 7.76 2.99 -0.35
N ILE A 29 6.99 1.94 -0.04
CA ILE A 29 7.14 1.23 1.23
C ILE A 29 8.54 0.63 1.41
N PHE A 30 9.11 0.01 0.37
CA PHE A 30 10.48 -0.53 0.45
C PHE A 30 11.52 0.56 0.67
N ILE A 31 11.36 1.72 0.02
CA ILE A 31 12.26 2.87 0.20
C ILE A 31 12.19 3.38 1.64
N TRP A 32 10.97 3.61 2.17
CA TRP A 32 10.79 4.12 3.54
C TRP A 32 11.26 3.14 4.60
N LEU A 33 10.94 1.85 4.44
CA LEU A 33 11.43 0.80 5.35
C LEU A 33 12.95 0.73 5.32
N LYS A 34 13.57 0.71 4.15
CA LYS A 34 15.03 0.68 4.03
C LYS A 34 15.67 1.95 4.60
N PHE A 35 15.10 3.12 4.34
CA PHE A 35 15.58 4.38 4.89
C PHE A 35 15.52 4.38 6.43
N SER A 36 14.45 3.83 7.02
CA SER A 36 14.31 3.75 8.48
C SER A 36 15.41 2.91 9.15
N THR A 37 16.00 1.93 8.45
CA THR A 37 17.09 1.11 9.01
C THR A 37 18.39 1.87 9.21
N TYR A 38 18.58 3.00 8.51
CA TYR A 38 19.75 3.87 8.67
C TYR A 38 19.57 4.92 9.76
N CYS A 39 18.39 5.02 10.39
CA CYS A 39 18.12 6.00 11.44
C CYS A 39 18.41 5.44 12.84
N PRO A 40 19.35 6.03 13.61
CA PRO A 40 19.73 5.55 14.93
C PRO A 40 18.75 5.97 16.05
N ASN A 41 17.77 6.83 15.76
CA ASN A 41 16.79 7.29 16.74
C ASN A 41 15.48 6.52 16.58
N ASP A 42 15.08 5.78 17.62
CA ASP A 42 13.89 4.94 17.65
C ASP A 42 12.59 5.68 17.30
N TYR A 43 12.43 6.93 17.76
CA TYR A 43 11.25 7.74 17.47
C TYR A 43 11.18 8.15 15.99
N LEU A 44 12.32 8.52 15.41
CA LEU A 44 12.40 8.85 13.99
C LEU A 44 12.21 7.60 13.12
N LYS A 45 12.82 6.47 13.51
CA LYS A 45 12.62 5.17 12.86
C LYS A 45 11.14 4.80 12.86
N PHE A 46 10.46 4.90 13.99
CA PHE A 46 9.03 4.64 14.10
C PHE A 46 8.20 5.54 13.17
N LEU A 47 8.45 6.85 13.19
CA LEU A 47 7.73 7.80 12.37
C LEU A 47 7.93 7.54 10.87
N LEU A 48 9.15 7.21 10.45
CA LEU A 48 9.46 6.85 9.06
C LEU A 48 8.75 5.57 8.61
N ILE A 49 8.72 4.55 9.46
CA ILE A 49 8.01 3.30 9.18
C ILE A 49 6.49 3.55 9.11
N ALA A 50 5.96 4.41 9.99
CA ALA A 50 4.56 4.80 9.95
C ALA A 50 4.18 5.58 8.69
N ILE A 51 5.06 6.48 8.22
CA ILE A 51 4.91 7.15 6.93
C ILE A 51 4.97 6.14 5.78
N GLY A 52 5.88 5.16 5.85
CA GLY A 52 6.01 4.11 4.85
C GLY A 52 4.73 3.29 4.68
N TYR A 53 4.24 2.69 5.77
CA TYR A 53 2.99 1.90 5.75
C TYR A 53 1.77 2.78 5.46
N GLY A 54 1.66 3.96 6.08
CA GLY A 54 0.55 4.89 5.84
C GLY A 54 0.48 5.35 4.39
N GLY A 55 1.61 5.73 3.81
CA GLY A 55 1.74 6.10 2.41
C GLY A 55 1.40 4.94 1.47
N TYR A 56 1.85 3.72 1.80
CA TYR A 56 1.47 2.52 1.07
C TYR A 56 -0.05 2.35 1.02
N PHE A 57 -0.73 2.34 2.17
CA PHE A 57 -2.17 2.15 2.20
C PHE A 57 -2.91 3.28 1.48
N TYR A 58 -2.47 4.52 1.65
CA TYR A 58 -3.08 5.65 0.96
C TYR A 58 -3.02 5.52 -0.57
N LEU A 59 -1.88 5.11 -1.12
CA LEU A 59 -1.66 5.04 -2.56
C LEU A 59 -2.20 3.75 -3.21
N THR A 60 -2.17 2.62 -2.49
CA THR A 60 -2.54 1.31 -3.07
C THR A 60 -4.01 0.94 -2.89
N THR A 61 -4.69 1.48 -1.86
CA THR A 61 -6.12 1.16 -1.59
C THR A 61 -7.06 1.53 -2.74
N PRO A 62 -6.93 2.69 -3.42
CA PRO A 62 -7.80 3.02 -4.55
C PRO A 62 -7.70 2.02 -5.71
N PHE A 63 -6.50 1.52 -5.99
CA PHE A 63 -6.28 0.49 -7.02
C PHE A 63 -6.91 -0.85 -6.61
N LEU A 64 -6.72 -1.26 -5.36
CA LEU A 64 -7.33 -2.47 -4.82
C LEU A 64 -8.85 -2.43 -4.92
N LEU A 65 -9.47 -1.32 -4.52
CA LEU A 65 -10.92 -1.11 -4.64
C LEU A 65 -11.40 -1.17 -6.09
N HIS A 66 -10.65 -0.59 -7.02
CA HIS A 66 -10.95 -0.69 -8.44
C HIS A 66 -10.90 -2.16 -8.92
N CYS A 67 -9.86 -2.92 -8.53
CA CYS A 67 -9.74 -4.35 -8.85
C CYS A 67 -10.88 -5.18 -8.27
N LEU A 68 -11.26 -4.95 -7.01
CA LEU A 68 -12.36 -5.66 -6.35
C LEU A 68 -13.73 -5.30 -6.94
N THR A 69 -13.94 -4.03 -7.28
CA THR A 69 -15.17 -3.60 -7.96
C THR A 69 -15.27 -4.24 -9.35
N TYR A 70 -14.15 -4.33 -10.06
CA TYR A 70 -14.13 -5.04 -11.34
C TYR A 70 -14.38 -6.55 -11.13
N ALA A 71 -13.82 -7.15 -10.07
CA ALA A 71 -14.09 -8.51 -9.61
C ALA A 71 -15.57 -8.80 -9.39
N SER A 72 -16.27 -7.92 -8.67
CA SER A 72 -17.68 -8.11 -8.34
C SER A 72 -18.60 -8.05 -9.55
N THR A 73 -18.18 -7.44 -10.66
CA THR A 73 -19.01 -7.42 -11.89
C THR A 73 -19.11 -8.79 -12.59
N GLY A 74 -18.30 -9.78 -12.18
CA GLY A 74 -18.36 -11.15 -12.72
C GLY A 74 -17.91 -11.31 -14.17
N LYS A 75 -17.37 -10.25 -14.81
CA LYS A 75 -16.95 -10.25 -16.22
C LYS A 75 -15.47 -10.57 -16.43
N LEU A 76 -14.82 -11.18 -15.45
CA LEU A 76 -13.38 -11.43 -15.47
C LEU A 76 -13.04 -12.78 -16.10
N THR A 77 -12.00 -12.77 -16.92
CA THR A 77 -11.35 -14.00 -17.38
C THR A 77 -10.52 -14.61 -16.25
N GLN A 78 -10.30 -15.93 -16.30
CA GLN A 78 -9.54 -16.67 -15.28
C GLN A 78 -8.18 -16.05 -14.97
N PHE A 79 -7.44 -15.61 -16.01
CA PHE A 79 -6.15 -14.95 -15.84
C PHE A 79 -6.23 -13.64 -15.06
N LYS A 80 -7.24 -12.81 -15.36
CA LYS A 80 -7.40 -11.52 -14.66
C LYS A 80 -7.88 -11.73 -13.23
N LEU A 81 -8.69 -12.76 -12.97
CA LEU A 81 -9.10 -13.14 -11.63
C LEU A 81 -7.88 -13.55 -10.78
N LEU A 82 -6.98 -14.38 -11.35
CA LEU A 82 -5.72 -14.75 -10.70
C LEU A 82 -4.90 -13.50 -10.33
N LEU A 83 -4.79 -12.53 -11.24
CA LEU A 83 -4.09 -11.27 -10.99
C LEU A 83 -4.70 -10.52 -9.80
N VAL A 84 -6.03 -10.39 -9.76
CA VAL A 84 -6.73 -9.76 -8.62
C VAL A 84 -6.44 -10.50 -7.32
N ILE A 85 -6.47 -11.83 -7.31
CA ILE A 85 -6.14 -12.63 -6.12
C ILE A 85 -4.70 -12.35 -5.66
N VAL A 86 -3.73 -12.31 -6.57
CA VAL A 86 -2.33 -11.99 -6.25
C VAL A 86 -2.21 -10.59 -5.66
N VAL A 87 -2.86 -9.59 -6.25
CA VAL A 87 -2.85 -8.20 -5.75
C VAL A 87 -3.45 -8.12 -4.35
N VAL A 88 -4.60 -8.75 -4.13
CA VAL A 88 -5.25 -8.81 -2.81
C VAL A 88 -4.36 -9.54 -1.79
N GLY A 89 -3.71 -10.62 -2.20
CA GLY A 89 -2.78 -11.38 -1.35
C GLY A 89 -1.59 -10.55 -0.91
N ILE A 90 -0.92 -9.85 -1.85
CA ILE A 90 0.21 -8.95 -1.55
C ILE A 90 -0.24 -7.82 -0.62
N TYR A 91 -1.38 -7.20 -0.90
CA TYR A 91 -1.90 -6.12 -0.06
C TYR A 91 -2.23 -6.60 1.35
N SER A 92 -2.86 -7.77 1.47
CA SER A 92 -3.18 -8.38 2.77
C SER A 92 -1.92 -8.75 3.55
N TYR A 93 -0.90 -9.28 2.88
CA TYR A 93 0.39 -9.57 3.49
C TYR A 93 1.00 -8.30 4.12
N ILE A 94 1.03 -7.18 3.38
CA ILE A 94 1.58 -5.92 3.88
C ILE A 94 0.73 -5.33 5.03
N ILE A 95 -0.60 -5.52 5.01
CA ILE A 95 -1.44 -5.19 6.17
C ILE A 95 -0.98 -5.94 7.42
N TRP A 96 -0.84 -7.26 7.33
CA TRP A 96 -0.45 -8.08 8.48
C TRP A 96 0.95 -7.75 8.97
N ASP A 97 1.90 -7.57 8.06
CA ASP A 97 3.26 -7.14 8.36
C ASP A 97 3.26 -5.81 9.15
N SER A 98 2.50 -4.82 8.67
CA SER A 98 2.34 -3.54 9.39
C SER A 98 1.71 -3.71 10.78
N TYR A 99 0.67 -4.56 10.90
CA TYR A 99 -0.03 -4.79 12.15
C TYR A 99 0.89 -5.40 13.21
N PHE A 100 1.65 -6.44 12.86
CA PHE A 100 2.59 -7.08 13.79
C PHE A 100 3.71 -6.11 14.18
N PHE A 101 4.26 -5.36 13.22
CA PHE A 101 5.27 -4.35 13.50
C PHE A 101 4.80 -3.30 14.51
N PHE A 102 3.61 -2.72 14.30
CA PHE A 102 3.06 -1.72 15.23
C PHE A 102 2.72 -2.32 16.58
N LYS A 103 2.18 -3.54 16.61
CA LYS A 103 1.89 -4.25 17.86
C LYS A 103 3.16 -4.43 18.69
N GLU A 104 4.24 -4.91 18.09
CA GLU A 104 5.54 -5.09 18.75
C GLU A 104 6.12 -3.76 19.22
N THR A 105 6.06 -2.73 18.38
CA THR A 105 6.60 -1.40 18.74
C THR A 105 5.83 -0.76 19.90
N ILE A 106 4.50 -0.83 19.89
CA ILE A 106 3.67 -0.32 20.99
C ILE A 106 3.93 -1.13 22.26
N GLN A 107 4.08 -2.45 22.15
CA GLN A 107 4.39 -3.30 23.29
C GLN A 107 5.75 -2.95 23.90
N SER A 108 6.80 -2.75 23.08
CA SER A 108 8.12 -2.27 23.52
C SER A 108 8.04 -0.90 24.21
N LEU A 109 7.26 0.03 23.64
CA LEU A 109 7.07 1.37 24.23
C LEU A 109 6.36 1.31 25.59
N MET A 110 5.34 0.45 25.73
CA MET A 110 4.60 0.29 26.98
C MET A 110 5.39 -0.46 28.06
N SER A 111 6.24 -1.42 27.68
CA SER A 111 7.04 -2.19 28.63
C SER A 111 8.33 -1.48 29.06
N GLY A 112 8.73 -0.41 28.36
CA GLY A 112 10.00 0.29 28.59
C GLY A 112 11.23 -0.50 28.15
N ILE A 113 11.04 -1.62 27.42
CA ILE A 113 12.09 -2.49 26.91
C ILE A 113 12.52 -1.96 25.54
N ARG A 114 13.83 -1.72 25.34
CA ARG A 114 14.36 -1.21 24.06
C ARG A 114 14.20 -2.24 22.94
N LEU A 115 13.96 -1.75 21.72
CA LEU A 115 13.80 -2.50 20.47
C LEU A 115 15.05 -3.33 20.04
N GLU A 116 16.13 -3.30 20.82
CA GLU A 116 17.38 -4.05 20.55
C GLU A 116 17.39 -5.47 21.15
N GLU A 117 16.42 -5.84 21.98
CA GLU A 117 16.35 -7.17 22.61
C GLU A 117 15.52 -8.21 21.83
N PHE A 118 15.05 -7.88 20.62
CA PHE A 118 14.31 -8.78 19.73
C PHE A 118 14.95 -8.89 18.34
#